data_AF-A0A7L5ZBA8-F1
#
_entry.id   AF-A0A7L5ZBA8-F1
#
_cell.length_a   1.000
_cell.length_b   1.000
_cell.length_c   1.000
_cell.angle_alpha   90.00
_cell.angle_beta   90.00
_cell.angle_gamma   90.00
#
_symmetry.space_group_name_H-M   'P 1'
#
loop_
_entity.id
_entity.type
_entity.pdbx_description
1 polymer ?
#
loop_
_entity_poly.entity_id
_entity_poly.type
_entity_poly.pdbx_seq_one_letter_code
_entity_poly.pdbx_strand_id
1 'polypeptide(L)'
;MASSLMACGPSYAPVSAVGRPCPEITQADFDAALANGAARGDARIRSSGMVDIRFGPGVVHCATYNSSMKPCRRPNDLVIRYEIDGDQTRYVRVPANSQYRFKVANRPTTCEIVNEDDPASPAGS
;
A
#
# COMPACT_ATOMS: atom_id res chain seq x y z
N MET A 1 28.52 24.91 16.65
CA MET A 1 27.90 24.14 15.57
C MET A 1 27.40 22.85 16.19
N ALA A 2 26.12 22.82 16.56
CA ALA A 2 25.53 21.65 17.20
C ALA A 2 25.16 20.64 16.09
N SER A 3 25.93 19.55 16.01
CA SER A 3 25.57 18.39 15.19
C SER A 3 24.38 17.70 15.85
N SER A 4 23.19 18.16 15.49
CA SER A 4 21.93 17.50 15.84
C SER A 4 21.90 16.12 15.21
N LEU A 5 21.99 15.12 16.09
CA LEU A 5 21.60 13.72 15.92
C LEU A 5 20.99 13.40 14.55
N MET A 6 21.73 12.61 13.76
CA MET A 6 21.16 11.74 12.74
C MET A 6 20.06 10.86 13.37
N ALA A 7 18.82 11.35 13.40
CA ALA A 7 17.64 10.52 13.50
C ALA A 7 17.27 10.00 12.10
N CYS A 8 18.26 9.46 11.38
CA CYS A 8 18.07 8.83 10.08
C CYS A 8 17.85 7.32 10.27
N GLY A 9 16.73 6.93 10.89
CA GLY A 9 16.08 5.64 10.62
C GLY A 9 14.96 5.89 9.60
N PRO A 10 14.49 4.90 8.82
CA PRO A 10 13.49 5.17 7.78
C PRO A 10 12.21 5.66 8.47
N SER A 11 11.93 6.94 8.36
CA SER A 11 10.75 7.55 8.98
C SER A 11 9.55 7.09 8.17
N TYR A 12 8.87 6.04 8.63
CA TYR A 12 7.59 5.68 8.06
C TYR A 12 6.67 6.92 8.10
N ALA A 13 6.00 7.20 6.98
CA ALA A 13 5.07 8.31 6.87
C ALA A 13 4.05 8.30 8.02
N PRO A 14 3.66 9.45 8.58
CA PRO A 14 2.67 9.47 9.65
C PRO A 14 1.33 8.87 9.17
N VAL A 15 0.53 8.34 10.09
CA VAL A 15 -0.80 7.77 9.75
C VAL A 15 -1.75 8.79 9.11
N SER A 16 -1.49 10.09 9.27
CA SER A 16 -2.19 11.21 8.65
C SER A 16 -1.63 11.63 7.29
N ALA A 17 -0.52 11.03 6.82
CA ALA A 17 0.09 11.39 5.55
C ALA A 17 -0.91 11.26 4.39
N VAL A 18 -0.84 12.19 3.45
CA VAL A 18 -1.63 12.13 2.23
C VAL A 18 -1.18 10.90 1.43
N GLY A 19 -2.15 10.07 1.06
CA GLY A 19 -1.93 8.89 0.24
C GLY A 19 -2.54 9.07 -1.13
N ARG A 20 -1.87 8.53 -2.14
CA ARG A 20 -2.42 8.39 -3.50
C ARG A 20 -2.89 6.95 -3.71
N PRO A 21 -3.99 6.71 -4.44
CA PRO A 21 -4.41 5.35 -4.75
C PRO A 21 -3.27 4.59 -5.43
N CYS A 22 -3.13 3.30 -5.08
CA CYS A 22 -2.14 2.46 -5.76
C CYS A 22 -2.47 2.37 -7.25
N PRO A 23 -1.48 2.47 -8.15
CA PRO A 23 -1.72 2.43 -9.59
C PRO A 23 -2.39 1.11 -9.98
N GLU A 24 -3.50 1.24 -10.72
CA GLU A 24 -4.16 0.11 -11.39
C GLU A 24 -3.26 -0.36 -12.54
N ILE A 25 -3.12 -1.67 -12.67
CA ILE A 25 -2.31 -2.34 -13.69
C ILE A 25 -3.18 -3.35 -14.44
N THR A 26 -2.71 -3.82 -15.59
CA THR A 26 -3.41 -4.88 -16.32
C THR A 26 -3.18 -6.25 -15.65
N GLN A 27 -4.01 -7.23 -16.00
CA GLN A 27 -3.77 -8.61 -15.58
C GLN A 27 -2.42 -9.14 -16.09
N ALA A 28 -2.02 -8.78 -17.32
CA ALA A 28 -0.74 -9.19 -17.88
C ALA A 28 0.44 -8.63 -17.07
N ASP A 29 0.37 -7.37 -16.63
CA ASP A 29 1.38 -6.76 -15.76
C ASP A 29 1.40 -7.39 -14.37
N PHE A 30 0.24 -7.82 -13.88
CA PHE A 30 0.12 -8.51 -12.60
C PHE A 30 0.85 -9.85 -12.65
N ASP A 31 0.58 -10.65 -13.68
CA ASP A 31 1.23 -11.95 -13.89
C ASP A 31 2.74 -11.80 -14.15
N ALA A 32 3.15 -10.78 -14.91
CA ALA A 32 4.56 -10.45 -15.14
C ALA A 32 5.27 -10.05 -13.83
N ALA A 33 4.65 -9.23 -12.99
CA ALA A 33 5.21 -8.86 -11.70
C ALA A 33 5.36 -10.07 -10.78
N LEU A 34 4.37 -10.96 -10.74
CA LEU A 34 4.47 -12.23 -9.99
C LEU A 34 5.63 -13.10 -10.48
N ALA A 35 5.80 -13.24 -11.79
CA ALA A 35 6.92 -13.98 -12.38
C ALA A 35 8.28 -13.36 -12.00
N ASN A 36 8.33 -12.04 -11.83
CA ASN A 36 9.51 -11.31 -11.37
C ASN A 36 9.71 -11.33 -9.84
N GLY A 37 8.90 -12.09 -9.09
CA GLY A 37 9.05 -12.23 -7.63
C GLY A 37 8.30 -11.18 -6.80
N ALA A 38 7.30 -10.50 -7.39
CA ALA A 38 6.38 -9.68 -6.63
C ALA A 38 5.60 -10.53 -5.61
N ALA A 39 5.31 -9.93 -4.46
CA ALA A 39 4.38 -10.51 -3.51
C ALA A 39 2.96 -10.45 -4.06
N ARG A 40 2.17 -11.47 -3.76
CA ARG A 40 0.76 -11.54 -4.10
C ARG A 40 -0.13 -11.17 -2.91
N GLY A 41 -1.11 -10.32 -3.16
CA GLY A 41 -2.29 -10.12 -2.32
C GLY A 41 -3.57 -10.43 -3.08
N ASP A 42 -4.56 -10.98 -2.40
CA ASP A 42 -5.92 -11.19 -2.88
C ASP A 42 -6.87 -10.50 -1.90
N ALA A 43 -7.56 -9.48 -2.37
CA ALA A 43 -8.53 -8.72 -1.61
C ALA A 43 -9.92 -8.95 -2.20
N ARG A 44 -10.90 -9.25 -1.35
CA ARG A 44 -12.31 -9.34 -1.72
C ARG A 44 -13.09 -8.28 -0.97
N ILE A 45 -13.76 -7.40 -1.72
CA ILE A 45 -14.58 -6.32 -1.21
C ILE A 45 -16.04 -6.72 -1.40
N ARG A 46 -16.75 -6.99 -0.31
CA ARG A 46 -18.17 -7.36 -0.34
C ARG A 46 -19.06 -6.13 -0.46
N SER A 47 -20.28 -6.31 -0.97
CA SER A 47 -21.27 -5.23 -1.09
C SER A 47 -21.67 -4.62 0.28
N SER A 48 -21.50 -5.37 1.38
CA SER A 48 -21.66 -4.86 2.75
C SER A 48 -20.59 -3.87 3.18
N GLY A 49 -19.55 -3.66 2.35
CA GLY A 49 -18.40 -2.84 2.66
C GLY A 49 -17.29 -3.58 3.42
N MET A 50 -17.53 -4.83 3.84
CA MET A 50 -16.52 -5.70 4.44
C MET A 50 -15.41 -6.02 3.41
N VAL A 51 -14.15 -6.03 3.86
CA VAL A 51 -13.03 -6.38 3.01
C VAL A 51 -12.22 -7.50 3.63
N ASP A 52 -12.09 -8.58 2.89
CA ASP A 52 -11.27 -9.75 3.22
C ASP A 52 -9.97 -9.65 2.41
N ILE A 53 -8.80 -9.47 3.04
CA ILE A 53 -7.52 -9.47 2.33
C ILE A 53 -6.63 -10.62 2.83
N ARG A 54 -6.05 -11.35 1.87
CA ARG A 54 -5.13 -12.46 2.11
C ARG A 54 -3.87 -12.19 1.33
N PHE A 55 -2.72 -12.37 1.96
CA PHE A 55 -1.45 -12.32 1.27
C PHE A 55 -0.88 -13.72 1.08
N GLY A 56 -0.17 -13.91 -0.03
CA GLY A 56 0.56 -15.15 -0.30
C GLY A 56 1.69 -15.39 0.70
N PRO A 57 2.29 -16.59 0.68
CA PRO A 57 3.44 -16.92 1.52
C PRO A 57 4.59 -15.92 1.30
N GLY A 58 5.24 -15.49 2.40
CA GLY A 58 6.36 -14.53 2.35
C GLY A 58 5.96 -13.05 2.49
N VAL A 59 4.69 -12.73 2.73
CA VAL A 59 4.25 -11.36 3.05
C VAL A 59 4.13 -11.18 4.56
N VAL A 60 5.04 -10.39 5.13
CA VAL A 60 4.97 -9.97 6.53
C VAL A 60 3.89 -8.89 6.68
N HIS A 61 2.95 -9.13 7.60
CA HIS A 61 1.86 -8.21 7.90
C HIS A 61 2.37 -6.95 8.60
N CYS A 62 2.70 -5.92 7.83
CA CYS A 62 2.99 -4.60 8.37
C CYS A 62 1.72 -3.69 8.37
N ALA A 63 0.69 -4.04 7.59
CA ALA A 63 -0.62 -3.39 7.56
C ALA A 63 -1.72 -4.45 7.70
N THR A 64 -2.38 -4.48 8.85
CA THR A 64 -3.41 -5.44 9.28
C THR A 64 -4.85 -4.89 9.34
N TYR A 65 -5.43 -4.26 8.31
CA TYR A 65 -6.86 -3.85 8.16
C TYR A 65 -7.72 -3.22 9.31
N ASN A 66 -7.28 -3.14 10.57
CA ASN A 66 -8.13 -2.95 11.75
C ASN A 66 -8.19 -1.53 12.33
N SER A 67 -7.62 -0.51 11.69
CA SER A 67 -7.74 0.96 11.96
C SER A 67 -6.56 1.69 11.34
N SER A 68 -6.65 3.00 11.02
CA SER A 68 -5.60 3.84 10.41
C SER A 68 -4.15 3.32 10.60
N MET A 69 -3.64 2.61 9.58
CA MET A 69 -2.46 1.75 9.75
C MET A 69 -1.16 2.43 9.42
N LYS A 70 -0.13 2.02 10.17
CA LYS A 70 1.27 2.34 9.89
C LYS A 70 1.59 1.98 8.43
N PRO A 71 2.35 2.84 7.73
CA PRO A 71 2.83 2.50 6.41
C PRO A 71 3.75 1.29 6.46
N CYS A 72 3.73 0.57 5.36
CA CYS A 72 4.58 -0.59 5.11
C CYS A 72 5.54 -0.26 3.99
N ARG A 73 6.76 -0.78 4.06
CA ARG A 73 7.71 -0.73 2.95
C ARG A 73 8.23 -2.12 2.70
N ARG A 74 8.30 -2.53 1.44
CA ARG A 74 8.83 -3.84 1.04
C ARG A 74 9.92 -3.68 0.00
N PRO A 75 10.95 -4.54 -0.01
CA PRO A 75 12.03 -4.49 -0.99
C PRO A 75 11.59 -4.93 -2.39
N ASN A 76 10.53 -5.73 -2.48
CA ASN A 76 9.97 -6.23 -3.74
C ASN A 76 8.61 -5.58 -3.99
N ASP A 77 8.18 -5.60 -5.24
CA ASP A 77 6.82 -5.23 -5.62
C ASP A 77 5.79 -6.04 -4.82
N LEU A 78 4.63 -5.42 -4.62
CA LEU A 78 3.43 -6.09 -4.14
C LEU A 78 2.34 -5.84 -5.16
N VAL A 79 1.75 -6.91 -5.69
CA VAL A 79 0.58 -6.84 -6.56
C VAL A 79 -0.62 -7.41 -5.85
N ILE A 80 -1.76 -6.74 -6.01
CA ILE A 80 -3.00 -7.10 -5.31
C ILE A 80 -4.13 -7.24 -6.32
N ARG A 81 -4.80 -8.38 -6.28
CA ARG A 81 -6.03 -8.63 -7.02
C ARG A 81 -7.22 -8.29 -6.14
N TYR A 82 -8.06 -7.38 -6.61
CA TYR A 82 -9.28 -6.92 -5.95
C TYR A 82 -10.51 -7.52 -6.64
N GLU A 83 -11.17 -8.44 -5.97
CA GLU A 83 -12.50 -8.95 -6.35
C GLU A 83 -13.56 -8.10 -5.65
N ILE A 84 -14.28 -7.26 -6.40
CA ILE A 84 -15.30 -6.36 -5.85
C ILE A 84 -16.67 -6.93 -6.20
N ASP A 85 -17.47 -7.30 -5.19
CA ASP A 85 -18.80 -7.88 -5.42
C ASP A 85 -19.70 -6.88 -6.17
N GLY A 86 -20.11 -7.25 -7.40
CA GLY A 86 -20.94 -6.41 -8.27
C GLY A 86 -20.14 -5.46 -9.19
N ASP A 87 -18.81 -5.53 -9.21
CA ASP A 87 -17.94 -4.77 -10.11
C ASP A 87 -16.88 -5.70 -10.74
N GLN A 88 -16.07 -5.17 -11.66
CA GLN A 88 -14.97 -5.89 -12.30
C GLN A 88 -13.80 -6.13 -11.33
N THR A 89 -13.07 -7.22 -11.57
CA THR A 89 -11.80 -7.47 -10.87
C THR A 89 -10.78 -6.39 -11.26
N ARG A 90 -10.11 -5.83 -10.26
CA ARG A 90 -9.06 -4.83 -10.45
C ARG A 90 -7.71 -5.38 -10.00
N TYR A 91 -6.64 -4.96 -10.65
CA TYR A 91 -5.29 -5.31 -10.28
C TYR A 91 -4.54 -4.03 -9.95
N VAL A 92 -3.85 -4.00 -8.83
CA VAL A 92 -3.02 -2.85 -8.46
C VAL A 92 -1.60 -3.29 -8.15
N ARG A 93 -0.67 -2.36 -8.29
CA ARG A 93 0.74 -2.55 -7.93
C ARG A 93 1.18 -1.52 -6.92
N VAL A 94 1.88 -1.99 -5.90
CA VAL A 94 2.75 -1.18 -5.06
C VAL A 94 4.18 -1.42 -5.53
N PRO A 95 4.86 -0.40 -6.06
CA PRO A 95 6.25 -0.55 -6.47
C PRO A 95 7.16 -0.88 -5.28
N ALA A 96 8.21 -1.64 -5.56
CA ALA A 96 9.30 -1.92 -4.63
C ALA A 96 9.79 -0.64 -3.94
N ASN A 97 10.09 -0.75 -2.65
CA ASN A 97 10.54 0.32 -1.75
C ASN A 97 9.55 1.49 -1.58
N SER A 98 8.34 1.41 -2.14
CA SER A 98 7.29 2.39 -1.85
C SER A 98 6.69 2.16 -0.47
N GLN A 99 6.34 3.24 0.22
CA GLN A 99 5.52 3.14 1.41
C GLN A 99 4.04 3.03 1.02
N TYR A 100 3.31 2.08 1.60
CA TYR A 100 1.90 1.88 1.33
C TYR A 100 1.11 1.57 2.60
N ARG A 101 -0.18 1.87 2.61
CA ARG A 101 -1.11 1.46 3.66
C ARG A 101 -2.44 1.00 3.06
N PHE A 102 -3.25 0.32 3.88
CA PHE A 102 -4.62 -0.06 3.52
C PHE A 102 -5.62 0.78 4.30
N LYS A 103 -6.42 1.55 3.58
CA LYS A 103 -7.49 2.39 4.13
C LYS A 103 -8.82 1.96 3.55
N VAL A 104 -9.66 1.37 4.40
CA VAL A 104 -10.97 0.81 4.03
C VAL A 104 -11.93 1.86 3.46
N ALA A 105 -11.76 3.11 3.91
CA ALA A 105 -12.51 4.25 3.41
C ALA A 105 -12.13 4.64 1.96
N ASN A 106 -10.95 4.23 1.48
CA ASN A 106 -10.57 4.48 0.08
C ASN A 106 -11.27 3.46 -0.81
N ARG A 107 -12.05 3.95 -1.78
CA ARG A 107 -12.81 3.15 -2.75
C ARG A 107 -12.43 3.62 -4.15
N PRO A 108 -12.40 2.74 -5.17
CA PRO A 108 -12.88 1.35 -5.17
C PRO A 108 -11.90 0.34 -4.54
N THR A 109 -10.61 0.66 -4.50
CA THR A 109 -9.57 -0.17 -3.85
C THR A 109 -9.08 0.47 -2.56
N THR A 110 -8.65 -0.34 -1.62
CA THR A 110 -8.24 0.14 -0.29
C THR A 110 -6.75 0.43 -0.16
N CYS A 111 -5.97 0.14 -1.20
CA CYS A 111 -4.53 0.39 -1.25
C CYS A 111 -4.24 1.86 -1.55
N GLU A 112 -3.33 2.46 -0.78
CA GLU A 112 -2.74 3.76 -1.11
C GLU A 112 -1.23 3.75 -0.88
N ILE A 113 -0.50 4.37 -1.79
CA ILE A 113 0.92 4.71 -1.63
C ILE A 113 0.96 6.00 -0.84
N VAL A 114 1.65 5.99 0.30
CA VAL A 114 1.89 7.19 1.09
C VAL A 114 3.28 7.71 0.77
N ASN A 115 3.36 8.96 0.34
CA ASN A 115 4.66 9.59 0.11
C ASN A 115 5.17 10.12 1.45
N GLU A 116 6.46 9.91 1.74
CA GLU A 116 7.21 10.75 2.69
C GLU A 116 7.39 12.18 2.12
N ASP A 117 7.35 12.31 0.78
CA ASP A 117 7.58 13.53 0.02
C ASP A 117 6.26 14.08 -0.53
N ASP A 118 5.48 14.73 0.35
CA ASP A 118 4.50 15.73 -0.08
C ASP A 118 5.09 17.11 0.25
N PRO A 119 5.42 17.95 -0.76
CA PRO A 119 5.99 19.28 -0.52
C PRO A 119 5.02 20.26 0.17
N ALA A 120 3.79 19.84 0.54
CA ALA A 120 2.86 20.62 1.35
C ALA A 120 2.93 20.30 2.86
N SER A 121 3.91 19.52 3.34
CA SER A 121 4.28 19.55 4.75
C SER A 121 5.27 20.69 4.97
N PRO A 122 4.92 21.79 5.67
CA PRO A 122 5.92 22.77 6.03
C PRO A 122 6.94 22.06 6.92
N ALA A 123 8.15 21.88 6.37
CA ALA A 123 9.33 21.69 7.19
C ALA A 123 9.29 22.80 8.25
N GLY A 124 9.16 22.40 9.51
CA GLY A 124 9.01 23.31 10.62
C GLY A 124 10.08 24.41 10.59
N SER A 125 9.61 25.65 10.76
CA SER A 125 10.42 26.84 10.99
C SER A 125 11.42 26.70 12.11
#